data_AF-A0A7W1IFM4-F1
#
_entry.id   AF-A0A7W1IFM4-F1
#
_cell.length_a   1.000
_cell.length_b   1.000
_cell.length_c   1.000
_cell.angle_alpha   90.00
_cell.angle_beta   90.00
_cell.angle_gamma   90.00
#
_symmetry.space_group_name_H-M   'P 1'
#
loop_
_entity.id
_entity.type
_entity.pdbx_description
1 polymer ?
#
loop_
_entity_poly.entity_id
_entity_poly.type
_entity_poly.pdbx_seq_one_letter_code
_entity_poly.pdbx_strand_id
1 'polypeptide(L)'
;MKKKRFQILLFVFIFFSLKYNAATCIALGNGDWATPALWSCGHIPTCGDSVVIPAGKTVTISSQQNNSGCGAPMQITVYGTIKFNSGSKLQMACGSAIYIMSGGSIQPGTGGGNANYIQICGTTYWNAGMGTLSGPQCVPSTLPNCSAALPVELISFTASECYTNKICLTWITATEKNNSYFDIERSSNAIDFETLFYVNSQAINGNSSVKINYEAADEKPVEGLSYYRLKQVDKDQSFIYSSIISVNTVPEKNFRFVIYPNPNSGEFSANISGLENNHEIKIILRDMKGAVLFMSSFYTKEASSTIPIIPQSKLISGTYVCSLYLEEIEYKVKVLVNTRE
;
A
#
# COMPACT_ATOMS: atom_id res chain seq x y z
N MET A 1 -16.98 -16.63 72.05
CA MET A 1 -17.24 -16.80 70.60
C MET A 1 -16.87 -15.52 69.85
N LYS A 2 -15.72 -15.47 69.18
CA LYS A 2 -15.28 -14.31 68.37
C LYS A 2 -15.84 -14.45 66.94
N LYS A 3 -16.76 -13.58 66.53
CA LYS A 3 -17.29 -13.48 65.15
C LYS A 3 -16.20 -12.89 64.24
N LYS A 4 -15.62 -13.70 63.34
CA LYS A 4 -14.77 -13.23 62.23
C LYS A 4 -15.67 -12.54 61.19
N ARG A 5 -15.45 -11.26 60.93
CA ARG A 5 -16.08 -10.52 59.82
C ARG A 5 -15.32 -10.86 58.53
N PHE A 6 -16.02 -11.45 57.57
CA PHE A 6 -15.51 -11.74 56.22
C PHE A 6 -15.75 -10.50 55.36
N GLN A 7 -14.70 -9.78 54.97
CA GLN A 7 -14.79 -8.67 54.03
C GLN A 7 -14.70 -9.27 52.62
N ILE A 8 -15.82 -9.22 51.90
CA ILE A 8 -15.89 -9.60 50.49
C ILE A 8 -15.34 -8.42 49.69
N LEU A 9 -14.16 -8.58 49.10
CA LEU A 9 -13.63 -7.64 48.11
C LEU A 9 -14.45 -7.77 46.82
N LEU A 10 -15.28 -6.77 46.55
CA LEU A 10 -16.02 -6.64 45.29
C LEU A 10 -15.04 -6.14 44.21
N PHE A 11 -14.52 -7.02 43.37
CA PHE A 11 -13.76 -6.64 42.18
C PHE A 11 -14.72 -6.05 41.15
N VAL A 12 -14.77 -4.72 41.07
CA VAL A 12 -15.44 -4.00 39.99
C VAL A 12 -14.56 -4.13 38.73
N PHE A 13 -14.92 -5.05 37.84
CA PHE A 13 -14.37 -5.10 36.49
C PHE A 13 -14.90 -3.89 35.71
N ILE A 14 -14.09 -2.84 35.62
CA ILE A 14 -14.32 -1.74 34.70
C ILE A 14 -14.09 -2.29 33.29
N PHE A 15 -15.18 -2.63 32.59
CA PHE A 15 -15.14 -2.86 31.15
C PHE A 15 -14.80 -1.52 30.49
N PHE A 16 -13.52 -1.31 30.18
CA PHE A 16 -13.12 -0.32 29.20
C PHE A 16 -13.71 -0.78 27.86
N SER A 17 -14.83 -0.17 27.44
CA SER A 17 -15.30 -0.29 26.08
C SER A 17 -14.29 0.44 25.19
N LEU A 18 -13.29 -0.31 24.69
CA LEU A 18 -12.46 0.16 23.59
C LEU A 18 -13.41 0.51 22.45
N LYS A 19 -13.51 1.80 22.13
CA LYS A 19 -14.15 2.23 20.89
C LYS A 19 -13.24 1.72 19.77
N TYR A 20 -13.64 0.62 19.14
CA TYR A 20 -13.03 0.13 17.93
C TYR A 20 -13.28 1.19 16.85
N ASN A 21 -12.23 1.91 16.47
CA ASN A 21 -12.31 2.76 15.29
C ASN A 21 -12.28 1.84 14.07
N ALA A 22 -13.30 1.92 13.23
CA ALA A 22 -13.31 1.24 11.95
C ALA A 22 -12.05 1.62 11.15
N ALA A 23 -11.24 0.63 10.79
CA ALA A 23 -10.03 0.81 10.00
C ALA A 23 -10.09 -0.03 8.72
N THR A 24 -9.30 0.35 7.72
CA THR A 24 -9.06 -0.48 6.54
C THR A 24 -7.84 -1.37 6.80
N CYS A 25 -8.07 -2.68 6.92
CA CYS A 25 -7.05 -3.69 7.16
C CYS A 25 -6.73 -4.44 5.85
N ILE A 26 -5.56 -4.16 5.27
CA ILE A 26 -5.07 -4.78 4.03
C ILE A 26 -4.06 -5.87 4.40
N ALA A 27 -4.20 -7.06 3.82
CA ALA A 27 -3.22 -8.12 3.99
C ALA A 27 -1.89 -7.77 3.26
N LEU A 28 -0.82 -7.60 4.03
CA LEU A 28 0.51 -7.23 3.52
C LEU A 28 1.24 -8.43 2.88
N GLY A 29 0.87 -9.66 3.26
CA GLY A 29 1.56 -10.88 2.87
C GLY A 29 0.66 -12.11 2.85
N ASN A 30 1.29 -13.29 2.73
CA ASN A 30 0.63 -14.56 2.98
C ASN A 30 0.78 -14.89 4.46
N GLY A 31 -0.28 -15.34 5.11
CA GLY A 31 -0.19 -15.62 6.55
C GLY A 31 -1.52 -15.94 7.19
N ASP A 32 -1.50 -15.95 8.51
CA ASP A 32 -2.66 -16.26 9.33
C ASP A 32 -3.50 -15.01 9.65
N TRP A 33 -4.82 -15.13 9.53
CA TRP A 33 -5.76 -14.06 9.88
C TRP A 33 -5.52 -13.51 11.30
N ALA A 34 -5.21 -14.39 12.25
CA ALA A 34 -5.01 -14.03 13.65
C ALA A 34 -3.62 -13.40 13.93
N THR A 35 -2.80 -13.12 12.91
CA THR A 35 -1.48 -12.48 13.09
C THR A 35 -1.61 -10.96 12.90
N PRO A 36 -1.44 -10.12 13.95
CA PRO A 36 -1.57 -8.66 13.84
C PRO A 36 -0.66 -8.03 12.77
N ALA A 37 0.59 -8.51 12.66
CA ALA A 37 1.58 -8.02 11.71
C ALA A 37 1.24 -8.32 10.22
N LEU A 38 0.25 -9.17 9.95
CA LEU A 38 -0.22 -9.41 8.59
C LEU A 38 -0.99 -8.20 8.03
N TRP A 39 -1.54 -7.35 8.91
CA TRP A 39 -2.54 -6.35 8.55
C TRP A 39 -1.97 -4.93 8.61
N SER A 40 -2.24 -4.14 7.58
CA SER A 40 -1.83 -2.73 7.51
C SER A 40 -2.35 -1.87 8.66
N CYS A 41 -3.48 -2.24 9.27
CA CYS A 41 -4.09 -1.55 10.40
C CYS A 41 -3.36 -1.81 11.74
N GLY A 42 -2.36 -2.70 11.77
CA GLY A 42 -1.55 -2.98 12.96
C GLY A 42 -2.25 -3.85 14.02
N HIS A 43 -3.46 -4.32 13.76
CA HIS A 43 -4.21 -5.23 14.62
C HIS A 43 -4.95 -6.30 13.78
N ILE A 44 -5.48 -7.31 14.46
CA ILE A 44 -6.35 -8.32 13.83
C ILE A 44 -7.65 -7.63 13.40
N PRO A 45 -8.18 -7.86 12.19
CA PRO A 45 -9.44 -7.29 11.76
C PRO A 45 -10.58 -7.75 12.64
N THR A 46 -11.32 -6.77 13.15
CA THR A 46 -12.48 -6.96 14.02
C THR A 46 -13.69 -6.26 13.42
N CYS A 47 -14.72 -6.08 14.22
CA CYS A 47 -15.97 -5.52 13.79
C CYS A 47 -15.85 -4.06 13.38
N GLY A 48 -16.59 -3.66 12.35
CA GLY A 48 -16.51 -2.32 11.77
C GLY A 48 -15.34 -2.13 10.80
N ASP A 49 -14.33 -3.00 10.81
CA ASP A 49 -13.21 -2.89 9.88
C ASP A 49 -13.62 -3.27 8.44
N SER A 50 -12.98 -2.60 7.49
CA SER A 50 -12.96 -3.02 6.09
C SER A 50 -11.72 -3.86 5.83
N VAL A 51 -11.88 -5.08 5.34
CA VAL A 51 -10.78 -6.02 5.12
C VAL A 51 -10.54 -6.20 3.63
N VAL A 52 -9.28 -6.11 3.21
CA VAL A 52 -8.90 -6.34 1.80
C VAL A 52 -7.85 -7.44 1.73
N ILE A 53 -8.12 -8.47 0.92
CA ILE A 53 -7.15 -9.51 0.55
C ILE A 53 -6.68 -9.25 -0.88
N PRO A 54 -5.48 -8.68 -1.11
CA PRO A 54 -4.99 -8.36 -2.45
C PRO A 54 -4.77 -9.58 -3.33
N ALA A 55 -4.74 -9.37 -4.65
CA ALA A 55 -4.43 -10.42 -5.62
C ALA A 55 -3.07 -11.07 -5.33
N GLY A 56 -2.98 -12.40 -5.52
CA GLY A 56 -1.78 -13.18 -5.22
C GLY A 56 -1.49 -13.39 -3.73
N LYS A 57 -2.26 -12.80 -2.81
CA LYS A 57 -2.14 -13.04 -1.37
C LYS A 57 -3.08 -14.16 -0.91
N THR A 58 -2.62 -14.97 0.04
CA THR A 58 -3.42 -16.00 0.71
C THR A 58 -3.45 -15.74 2.21
N VAL A 59 -4.65 -15.48 2.74
CA VAL A 59 -4.89 -15.37 4.17
C VAL A 59 -5.56 -16.64 4.66
N THR A 60 -4.94 -17.28 5.65
CA THR A 60 -5.40 -18.53 6.24
C THR A 60 -6.19 -18.24 7.51
N ILE A 61 -7.42 -18.75 7.60
CA ILE A 61 -8.18 -18.80 8.83
C ILE A 61 -7.86 -20.14 9.50
N SER A 62 -6.89 -20.12 10.43
CA SER A 62 -6.44 -21.34 11.14
C SER A 62 -7.19 -21.63 12.43
N SER A 63 -7.92 -20.63 12.94
CA SER A 63 -8.67 -20.68 14.19
C SER A 63 -9.97 -19.89 14.03
N GLN A 64 -10.96 -20.22 14.89
CA GLN A 64 -12.27 -19.58 14.86
C GLN A 64 -12.17 -18.07 15.13
N GLN A 65 -12.71 -17.27 14.22
CA GLN A 65 -12.84 -15.82 14.30
C GLN A 65 -14.28 -15.45 14.69
N ASN A 66 -14.44 -14.79 15.84
CA ASN A 66 -15.74 -14.50 16.47
C ASN A 66 -16.06 -13.01 16.48
N ASN A 67 -16.57 -12.51 15.36
CA ASN A 67 -16.94 -11.12 15.17
C ASN A 67 -18.47 -10.93 15.09
N SER A 68 -19.26 -11.77 15.78
CA SER A 68 -20.73 -11.76 15.67
C SER A 68 -21.45 -10.82 16.67
N GLY A 69 -20.82 -10.45 17.79
CA GLY A 69 -21.49 -9.81 18.94
C GLY A 69 -21.29 -8.29 19.10
N CYS A 70 -20.75 -7.62 18.09
CA CYS A 70 -20.09 -6.31 18.23
C CYS A 70 -20.83 -5.13 17.58
N GLY A 71 -22.04 -5.35 17.03
CA GLY A 71 -22.95 -4.30 16.56
C GLY A 71 -22.54 -3.54 15.28
N ALA A 72 -21.27 -3.58 14.87
CA ALA A 72 -20.79 -2.98 13.63
C ALA A 72 -20.47 -4.06 12.57
N PRO A 73 -21.03 -3.95 11.35
CA PRO A 73 -20.76 -4.91 10.28
C PRO A 73 -19.32 -4.78 9.79
N MET A 74 -18.73 -5.89 9.35
CA MET A 74 -17.44 -5.88 8.65
C MET A 74 -17.63 -6.16 7.17
N GLN A 75 -16.86 -5.49 6.31
CA GLN A 75 -16.91 -5.69 4.87
C GLN A 75 -15.58 -6.31 4.43
N ILE A 76 -15.63 -7.44 3.73
CA ILE A 76 -14.41 -8.15 3.28
C ILE A 76 -14.39 -8.18 1.76
N THR A 77 -13.32 -7.67 1.15
CA THR A 77 -13.09 -7.70 -0.30
C THR A 77 -11.93 -8.63 -0.62
N VAL A 78 -12.16 -9.64 -1.46
CA VAL A 78 -11.22 -10.72 -1.74
C VAL A 78 -10.81 -10.72 -3.22
N TYR A 79 -9.62 -10.19 -3.52
CA TYR A 79 -8.95 -10.34 -4.82
C TYR A 79 -7.97 -11.53 -4.84
N GLY A 80 -7.49 -11.96 -3.67
CA GLY A 80 -6.60 -13.10 -3.47
C GLY A 80 -7.35 -14.36 -3.00
N THR A 81 -6.85 -15.02 -1.97
CA THR A 81 -7.46 -16.24 -1.43
C THR A 81 -7.67 -16.14 0.07
N ILE A 82 -8.88 -16.48 0.54
CA ILE A 82 -9.11 -16.87 1.93
C ILE A 82 -9.12 -18.39 1.98
N LYS A 83 -8.26 -18.98 2.80
CA LYS A 83 -8.16 -20.44 2.97
C LYS A 83 -8.52 -20.82 4.40
N PHE A 84 -9.35 -21.83 4.58
CA PHE A 84 -9.66 -22.35 5.92
C PHE A 84 -8.73 -23.54 6.27
N ASN A 85 -8.41 -23.70 7.56
CA ASN A 85 -7.93 -24.96 8.12
C ASN A 85 -9.08 -25.72 8.78
N SER A 86 -8.90 -27.04 8.97
CA SER A 86 -9.89 -27.90 9.64
C SER A 86 -10.39 -27.31 10.97
N GLY A 87 -11.71 -27.25 11.12
CA GLY A 87 -12.36 -26.76 12.35
C GLY A 87 -12.52 -25.24 12.44
N SER A 88 -11.95 -24.48 11.50
CA SER A 88 -11.91 -23.01 11.55
C SER A 88 -13.18 -22.36 11.02
N LYS A 89 -13.63 -21.28 11.66
CA LYS A 89 -14.89 -20.61 11.33
C LYS A 89 -14.68 -19.11 11.25
N LEU A 90 -15.41 -18.46 10.35
CA LEU A 90 -15.49 -17.00 10.28
C LEU A 90 -16.92 -16.58 10.60
N GLN A 91 -17.13 -16.03 11.79
CA GLN A 91 -18.43 -15.57 12.25
C GLN A 91 -18.44 -14.04 12.29
N MET A 92 -19.42 -13.42 11.65
CA MET A 92 -19.48 -11.96 11.50
C MET A 92 -20.85 -11.41 11.90
N ALA A 93 -20.88 -10.16 12.33
CA ALA A 93 -22.07 -9.46 12.79
C ALA A 93 -23.10 -9.29 11.65
N CYS A 94 -24.35 -9.04 12.02
CA CYS A 94 -25.39 -8.71 11.05
C CYS A 94 -25.01 -7.50 10.19
N GLY A 95 -25.37 -7.54 8.89
CA GLY A 95 -24.98 -6.52 7.91
C GLY A 95 -23.57 -6.66 7.34
N SER A 96 -22.77 -7.63 7.81
CA SER A 96 -21.47 -7.93 7.21
C SER A 96 -21.62 -8.57 5.83
N ALA A 97 -20.59 -8.43 5.00
CA ALA A 97 -20.57 -9.02 3.66
C ALA A 97 -19.16 -9.42 3.25
N ILE A 98 -19.08 -10.41 2.37
CA ILE A 98 -17.85 -10.76 1.64
C ILE A 98 -18.11 -10.57 0.15
N TYR A 99 -17.27 -9.79 -0.50
CA TYR A 99 -17.23 -9.61 -1.95
C TYR A 99 -16.01 -10.37 -2.48
N ILE A 100 -16.25 -11.46 -3.19
CA ILE A 100 -15.20 -12.22 -3.87
C ILE A 100 -15.07 -11.61 -5.25
N MET A 101 -13.96 -10.95 -5.52
CA MET A 101 -13.68 -10.30 -6.79
C MET A 101 -13.18 -11.32 -7.81
N SER A 102 -13.07 -10.92 -9.08
CA SER A 102 -12.48 -11.80 -10.10
C SER A 102 -11.06 -12.24 -9.73
N GLY A 103 -10.76 -13.53 -9.87
CA GLY A 103 -9.50 -14.14 -9.42
C GLY A 103 -9.45 -14.42 -7.91
N GLY A 104 -10.40 -13.89 -7.15
CA GLY A 104 -10.58 -14.14 -5.73
C GLY A 104 -11.14 -15.53 -5.47
N SER A 105 -10.78 -16.16 -4.33
CA SER A 105 -11.42 -17.41 -3.91
C SER A 105 -11.51 -17.58 -2.40
N ILE A 106 -12.52 -18.34 -1.97
CA ILE A 106 -12.65 -18.88 -0.62
C ILE A 106 -12.51 -20.40 -0.72
N GLN A 107 -11.44 -20.93 -0.13
CA GLN A 107 -11.06 -22.33 -0.24
C GLN A 107 -11.30 -23.08 1.08
N PRO A 108 -11.89 -24.28 1.00
CA PRO A 108 -12.11 -25.10 2.19
C PRO A 108 -10.81 -25.65 2.77
N GLY A 109 -10.82 -25.84 4.09
CA GLY A 109 -9.88 -26.70 4.78
C GLY A 109 -10.29 -28.17 4.70
N THR A 110 -9.52 -29.03 5.35
CA THR A 110 -9.92 -30.43 5.53
C THR A 110 -11.07 -30.54 6.54
N GLY A 111 -11.94 -31.54 6.39
CA GLY A 111 -13.15 -31.71 7.22
C GLY A 111 -14.41 -31.08 6.60
N GLY A 112 -15.49 -31.84 6.55
CA GLY A 112 -16.74 -31.49 5.84
C GLY A 112 -17.54 -30.31 6.42
N GLY A 113 -18.80 -30.20 6.01
CA GLY A 113 -19.62 -28.99 6.08
C GLY A 113 -19.92 -28.34 7.45
N ASN A 114 -19.54 -28.95 8.57
CA ASN A 114 -19.66 -28.30 9.90
C ASN A 114 -18.31 -27.91 10.50
N ALA A 115 -17.20 -28.38 9.92
CA ALA A 115 -15.87 -28.08 10.42
C ALA A 115 -15.38 -26.71 9.95
N ASN A 116 -15.77 -26.27 8.75
CA ASN A 116 -15.31 -25.01 8.18
C ASN A 116 -16.52 -24.26 7.63
N TYR A 117 -16.82 -23.07 8.17
CA TYR A 117 -17.96 -22.28 7.69
C TYR A 117 -17.77 -20.77 7.83
N ILE A 118 -18.54 -20.05 7.01
CA ILE A 118 -18.76 -18.62 7.10
C ILE A 118 -20.20 -18.40 7.57
N GLN A 119 -20.34 -17.67 8.67
CA GLN A 119 -21.62 -17.32 9.27
C GLN A 119 -21.75 -15.81 9.41
N ILE A 120 -22.88 -15.27 9.01
CA ILE A 120 -23.21 -13.84 9.11
C ILE A 120 -24.57 -13.75 9.79
N CYS A 121 -24.67 -12.94 10.84
CA CYS A 121 -25.92 -12.78 11.59
C CYS A 121 -26.51 -14.11 12.11
N GLY A 122 -25.66 -15.08 12.48
CA GLY A 122 -26.11 -16.41 12.91
C GLY A 122 -26.55 -17.35 11.77
N THR A 123 -26.61 -16.89 10.52
CA THR A 123 -26.91 -17.71 9.35
C THR A 123 -25.63 -18.17 8.66
N THR A 124 -25.50 -19.47 8.45
CA THR A 124 -24.37 -20.05 7.70
C THR A 124 -24.63 -19.88 6.20
N TYR A 125 -23.75 -19.13 5.53
CA TYR A 125 -23.88 -18.86 4.08
C TYR A 125 -22.93 -19.69 3.23
N TRP A 126 -21.84 -20.19 3.81
CA TRP A 126 -20.93 -21.10 3.15
C TRP A 126 -20.35 -22.10 4.13
N ASN A 127 -20.11 -23.32 3.67
CA ASN A 127 -19.35 -24.32 4.39
C ASN A 127 -18.46 -25.16 3.46
N ALA A 128 -17.47 -25.86 4.01
CA ALA A 128 -16.54 -26.65 3.21
C ALA A 128 -17.18 -27.71 2.29
N GLY A 129 -18.37 -28.23 2.64
CA GLY A 129 -19.12 -29.16 1.79
C GLY A 129 -19.63 -28.54 0.50
N MET A 130 -19.73 -27.20 0.43
CA MET A 130 -20.10 -26.46 -0.79
C MET A 130 -18.91 -26.28 -1.74
N GLY A 131 -17.70 -26.68 -1.35
CA GLY A 131 -16.49 -26.52 -2.16
C GLY A 131 -15.97 -25.08 -2.18
N THR A 132 -15.01 -24.83 -3.08
CA THR A 132 -14.41 -23.50 -3.26
C THR A 132 -15.42 -22.52 -3.84
N LEU A 133 -15.58 -21.35 -3.22
CA LEU A 133 -16.24 -20.21 -3.87
C LEU A 133 -15.19 -19.46 -4.69
N SER A 134 -15.38 -19.41 -5.99
CA SER A 134 -14.53 -18.62 -6.90
C SER A 134 -15.28 -17.38 -7.32
N GLY A 135 -14.63 -16.24 -7.19
CA GLY A 135 -15.23 -15.00 -7.64
C GLY A 135 -15.43 -14.97 -9.17
N PRO A 136 -16.28 -14.06 -9.66
CA PRO A 136 -16.90 -13.02 -8.84
C PRO A 136 -18.28 -13.42 -8.32
N GLN A 137 -18.50 -13.18 -7.02
CA GLN A 137 -19.75 -13.44 -6.30
C GLN A 137 -19.64 -12.82 -4.89
N CYS A 138 -20.73 -12.82 -4.12
CA CYS A 138 -20.72 -12.32 -2.76
C CYS A 138 -21.41 -13.26 -1.76
N VAL A 139 -21.14 -13.04 -0.48
CA VAL A 139 -21.68 -13.80 0.65
C VAL A 139 -22.23 -12.78 1.67
N PRO A 140 -23.56 -12.69 1.90
CA PRO A 140 -24.64 -13.47 1.29
C PRO A 140 -24.87 -13.19 -0.20
N SER A 141 -25.26 -14.20 -0.99
CA SER A 141 -25.54 -14.03 -2.42
C SER A 141 -26.76 -13.16 -2.76
N THR A 142 -27.59 -12.84 -1.77
CA THR A 142 -28.81 -12.02 -1.91
C THR A 142 -28.56 -10.52 -1.75
N LEU A 143 -27.31 -10.08 -1.55
CA LEU A 143 -27.01 -8.67 -1.38
C LEU A 143 -27.35 -7.86 -2.65
N PRO A 144 -27.92 -6.65 -2.52
CA PRO A 144 -27.97 -5.70 -3.63
C PRO A 144 -26.53 -5.46 -4.11
N ASN A 145 -26.29 -5.52 -5.42
CA ASN A 145 -24.97 -5.40 -6.07
C ASN A 145 -24.05 -6.63 -5.96
N CYS A 146 -24.56 -7.79 -5.51
CA CYS A 146 -23.81 -9.06 -5.56
C CYS A 146 -23.40 -9.48 -6.98
N SER A 147 -24.17 -9.05 -7.98
CA SER A 147 -23.99 -9.30 -9.41
C SER A 147 -23.25 -8.18 -10.15
N ALA A 148 -22.81 -7.12 -9.46
CA ALA A 148 -22.00 -6.06 -10.06
C ALA A 148 -20.53 -6.51 -10.28
N ALA A 149 -20.19 -7.72 -9.84
CA ALA A 149 -18.96 -8.37 -10.21
C ALA A 149 -19.30 -9.64 -11.00
N LEU A 150 -19.17 -9.60 -12.33
CA LEU A 150 -19.08 -10.72 -13.29
C LEU A 150 -18.72 -10.12 -14.66
N PRO A 151 -17.86 -10.74 -15.50
CA PRO A 151 -16.59 -11.42 -15.31
C PRO A 151 -15.45 -10.64 -16.00
N VAL A 152 -14.32 -10.36 -15.32
CA VAL A 152 -13.09 -9.80 -15.95
C VAL A 152 -13.39 -8.74 -17.05
N GLU A 153 -14.13 -7.67 -16.73
CA GLU A 153 -14.19 -6.52 -17.65
C GLU A 153 -12.79 -5.95 -17.82
N LEU A 154 -12.02 -5.88 -16.73
CA LEU A 154 -10.62 -5.51 -16.70
C LEU A 154 -9.74 -6.77 -16.71
N ILE A 155 -9.04 -7.01 -17.82
CA ILE A 155 -8.08 -8.12 -17.99
C ILE A 155 -6.82 -7.86 -17.20
N SER A 156 -6.30 -6.64 -17.29
CA SER A 156 -5.04 -6.25 -16.66
C SER A 156 -5.03 -4.76 -16.39
N PHE A 157 -4.38 -4.38 -15.30
CA PHE A 157 -3.98 -3.01 -15.02
C PHE A 157 -2.55 -3.06 -14.50
N THR A 158 -1.65 -2.36 -15.18
CA THR A 158 -0.23 -2.33 -14.87
C THR A 158 0.27 -0.90 -14.85
N ALA A 159 1.28 -0.65 -14.02
CA ALA A 159 1.95 0.63 -13.91
C ALA A 159 3.45 0.35 -13.85
N SER A 160 4.20 1.09 -14.65
CA SER A 160 5.66 1.01 -14.69
C SER A 160 6.23 2.37 -15.01
N GLU A 161 7.41 2.63 -14.47
CA GLU A 161 8.21 3.78 -14.89
C GLU A 161 8.56 3.63 -16.37
N CYS A 162 8.20 4.63 -17.18
CA CYS A 162 8.46 4.65 -18.62
C CYS A 162 9.47 5.72 -19.04
N TYR A 163 9.56 6.80 -18.27
CA TYR A 163 10.59 7.84 -18.35
C TYR A 163 10.94 8.29 -16.94
N THR A 164 12.06 9.01 -16.78
CA THR A 164 12.49 9.60 -15.51
C THR A 164 11.32 10.36 -14.87
N ASN A 165 10.97 10.01 -13.63
CA ASN A 165 9.86 10.61 -12.88
C ASN A 165 8.50 10.56 -13.60
N LYS A 166 8.25 9.50 -14.38
CA LYS A 166 6.98 9.32 -15.08
C LYS A 166 6.50 7.88 -15.01
N ILE A 167 5.28 7.69 -14.52
CA ILE A 167 4.63 6.38 -14.45
C ILE A 167 3.64 6.25 -15.60
N CYS A 168 3.89 5.29 -16.48
CA CYS A 168 2.92 4.90 -17.50
C CYS A 168 2.01 3.82 -16.93
N LEU A 169 0.70 4.05 -17.06
CA LEU A 169 -0.36 3.15 -16.68
C LEU A 169 -0.99 2.57 -17.93
N THR A 170 -1.18 1.26 -17.95
CA THR A 170 -1.83 0.57 -19.07
C THR A 170 -2.87 -0.39 -18.54
N TRP A 171 -4.01 -0.45 -19.21
CA TRP A 171 -5.04 -1.43 -18.91
C TRP A 171 -5.74 -1.94 -20.14
N ILE A 172 -6.32 -3.12 -19.99
CA ILE A 172 -7.02 -3.81 -21.06
C ILE A 172 -8.38 -4.22 -20.53
N THR A 173 -9.43 -3.85 -21.25
CA THR A 173 -10.77 -4.40 -21.00
C THR A 173 -11.05 -5.59 -21.92
N ALA A 174 -11.78 -6.61 -21.45
CA ALA A 174 -12.29 -7.70 -22.28
C ALA A 174 -13.62 -7.33 -22.93
N THR A 175 -14.49 -6.71 -22.14
CA THR A 175 -15.81 -6.22 -22.50
C THR A 175 -16.10 -4.97 -21.67
N GLU A 176 -16.95 -4.10 -22.19
CA GLU A 176 -17.45 -2.93 -21.48
C GLU A 176 -18.96 -2.89 -21.65
N LYS A 177 -19.69 -2.54 -20.60
CA LYS A 177 -21.14 -2.37 -20.66
C LYS A 177 -21.54 -1.09 -19.95
N ASN A 178 -22.16 -0.18 -20.69
CA ASN A 178 -22.52 1.16 -20.21
C ASN A 178 -21.36 1.94 -19.57
N ASN A 179 -20.11 1.61 -19.88
CA ASN A 179 -18.94 2.29 -19.34
C ASN A 179 -18.91 3.74 -19.84
N SER A 180 -18.72 4.69 -18.93
CA SER A 180 -18.57 6.09 -19.27
C SER A 180 -17.08 6.46 -19.34
N TYR A 181 -16.33 6.20 -18.28
CA TYR A 181 -14.92 6.55 -18.18
C TYR A 181 -14.22 5.78 -17.05
N PHE A 182 -12.90 5.89 -17.01
CA PHE A 182 -12.06 5.41 -15.91
C PHE A 182 -11.46 6.60 -15.18
N ASP A 183 -11.64 6.72 -13.86
CA ASP A 183 -10.79 7.57 -13.04
C ASP A 183 -9.50 6.80 -12.71
N ILE A 184 -8.37 7.47 -12.92
CA ILE A 184 -7.05 6.99 -12.48
C ILE A 184 -6.82 7.62 -11.11
N GLU A 185 -6.70 6.78 -10.09
CA GLU A 185 -6.49 7.23 -8.72
C GLU A 185 -5.12 6.78 -8.19
N ARG A 186 -4.49 7.66 -7.42
CA ARG A 186 -3.18 7.44 -6.80
C ARG A 186 -3.25 7.57 -5.28
N SER A 187 -2.42 6.82 -4.59
CA SER A 187 -2.23 6.92 -3.14
C SER A 187 -0.77 6.73 -2.76
N SER A 188 -0.30 7.42 -1.72
CA SER A 188 1.01 7.19 -1.09
C SER A 188 0.97 6.16 0.05
N ASN A 189 -0.22 5.79 0.53
CA ASN A 189 -0.41 4.90 1.67
C ASN A 189 -1.37 3.71 1.40
N ALA A 190 -1.85 3.58 0.17
CA ALA A 190 -2.86 2.60 -0.26
C ALA A 190 -4.22 2.69 0.46
N ILE A 191 -4.49 3.80 1.15
CA ILE A 191 -5.72 4.06 1.91
C ILE A 191 -6.42 5.29 1.32
N ASP A 192 -5.73 6.42 1.33
CA ASP A 192 -6.23 7.69 0.85
C ASP A 192 -5.87 7.86 -0.62
N PHE A 193 -6.87 7.75 -1.49
CA PHE A 193 -6.71 7.87 -2.93
C PHE A 193 -7.20 9.23 -3.42
N GLU A 194 -6.38 9.89 -4.23
CA GLU A 194 -6.75 11.09 -4.98
C GLU A 194 -6.98 10.74 -6.45
N THR A 195 -7.96 11.38 -7.08
CA THR A 195 -8.17 11.27 -8.53
C THR A 195 -7.17 12.16 -9.25
N LEU A 196 -6.35 11.57 -10.13
CA LEU A 196 -5.40 12.32 -10.95
C LEU A 196 -6.09 12.93 -12.16
N PHE A 197 -6.77 12.09 -12.93
CA PHE A 197 -7.49 12.45 -14.16
C PHE A 197 -8.38 11.27 -14.58
N TYR A 198 -9.24 11.50 -15.56
CA TYR A 198 -10.10 10.46 -16.13
C TYR A 198 -9.79 10.21 -17.61
N VAL A 199 -10.06 8.99 -18.06
CA VAL A 199 -9.96 8.57 -19.48
C VAL A 199 -11.33 8.07 -19.92
N ASN A 200 -11.91 8.72 -20.94
CA ASN A 200 -13.19 8.32 -21.51
C ASN A 200 -13.12 6.88 -22.05
N SER A 201 -14.21 6.13 -21.89
CA SER A 201 -14.37 4.85 -22.57
C SER A 201 -14.20 5.04 -24.09
N GLN A 202 -13.41 4.17 -24.71
CA GLN A 202 -13.28 4.09 -26.17
C GLN A 202 -14.36 3.18 -26.78
N ALA A 203 -15.18 2.52 -25.95
CA ALA A 203 -16.24 1.66 -26.42
C ALA A 203 -17.38 2.48 -27.06
N ILE A 204 -17.91 2.02 -28.19
CA ILE A 204 -19.01 2.70 -28.88
C ILE A 204 -20.22 2.74 -27.95
N ASN A 205 -20.67 3.96 -27.61
CA ASN A 205 -21.74 4.17 -26.63
C ASN A 205 -21.48 3.49 -25.27
N GLY A 206 -20.22 3.33 -24.86
CA GLY A 206 -19.85 2.67 -23.60
C GLY A 206 -20.03 1.16 -23.60
N ASN A 207 -20.22 0.54 -24.77
CA ASN A 207 -20.45 -0.89 -24.88
C ASN A 207 -19.44 -1.53 -25.85
N SER A 208 -18.76 -2.58 -25.40
CA SER A 208 -17.82 -3.35 -26.19
C SER A 208 -17.89 -4.83 -25.82
N SER A 209 -17.87 -5.70 -26.82
CA SER A 209 -17.67 -7.15 -26.66
C SER A 209 -16.28 -7.60 -27.11
N VAL A 210 -15.38 -6.65 -27.39
CA VAL A 210 -14.01 -6.89 -27.85
C VAL A 210 -13.02 -6.18 -26.94
N LYS A 211 -11.76 -6.64 -26.97
CA LYS A 211 -10.72 -6.05 -26.15
C LYS A 211 -10.43 -4.61 -26.56
N ILE A 212 -10.30 -3.74 -25.57
CA ILE A 212 -9.86 -2.35 -25.76
C ILE A 212 -8.64 -2.12 -24.87
N ASN A 213 -7.62 -1.47 -25.43
CA ASN A 213 -6.41 -1.11 -24.73
C ASN A 213 -6.42 0.38 -24.43
N TYR A 214 -6.02 0.72 -23.22
CA TYR A 214 -5.96 2.08 -22.73
C TYR A 214 -4.58 2.35 -22.13
N GLU A 215 -4.19 3.61 -22.20
CA GLU A 215 -2.96 4.10 -21.63
C GLU A 215 -3.16 5.49 -21.02
N ALA A 216 -2.36 5.76 -20.00
CA ALA A 216 -2.29 7.03 -19.31
C ALA A 216 -0.89 7.22 -18.73
N ALA A 217 -0.56 8.45 -18.31
CA ALA A 217 0.67 8.71 -17.61
C ALA A 217 0.46 9.66 -16.42
N ASP A 218 1.03 9.28 -15.28
CA ASP A 218 1.29 10.20 -14.18
C ASP A 218 2.65 10.89 -14.43
N GLU A 219 2.58 12.17 -14.76
CA GLU A 219 3.76 13.02 -15.04
C GLU A 219 4.48 13.51 -13.78
N LYS A 220 3.87 13.35 -12.60
CA LYS A 220 4.41 13.82 -11.32
C LYS A 220 4.13 12.79 -10.22
N PRO A 221 4.64 11.56 -10.36
CA PRO A 221 4.40 10.50 -9.40
C PRO A 221 4.99 10.88 -8.03
N VAL A 222 4.37 10.38 -6.96
CA VAL A 222 4.94 10.52 -5.62
C VAL A 222 6.25 9.72 -5.57
N GLU A 223 7.28 10.30 -4.98
CA GLU A 223 8.57 9.66 -4.78
C GLU A 223 8.45 8.42 -3.88
N GLY A 224 9.22 7.38 -4.22
CA GLY A 224 9.18 6.11 -3.52
C GLY A 224 7.95 5.28 -3.90
N LEU A 225 7.31 4.68 -2.91
CA LEU A 225 6.23 3.74 -3.16
C LEU A 225 4.91 4.46 -3.42
N SER A 226 4.46 4.41 -4.66
CA SER A 226 3.14 4.88 -5.10
C SER A 226 2.21 3.70 -5.36
N TYR A 227 0.92 3.88 -5.08
CA TYR A 227 -0.14 2.93 -5.34
C TYR A 227 -1.14 3.52 -6.31
N TYR A 228 -1.61 2.70 -7.26
CA TYR A 228 -2.59 3.11 -8.26
C TYR A 228 -3.76 2.14 -8.30
N ARG A 229 -4.94 2.66 -8.61
CA ARG A 229 -6.13 1.87 -8.95
C ARG A 229 -6.92 2.59 -10.04
N LEU A 230 -7.71 1.83 -10.78
CA LEU A 230 -8.75 2.36 -11.65
C LEU A 230 -10.07 2.34 -10.90
N LYS A 231 -10.88 3.37 -11.13
CA LYS A 231 -12.30 3.38 -10.83
C LYS A 231 -13.05 3.49 -12.15
N GLN A 232 -13.65 2.40 -12.58
CA GLN A 232 -14.49 2.38 -13.77
C GLN A 232 -15.87 2.93 -13.39
N VAL A 233 -16.36 3.91 -14.15
CA VAL A 233 -17.62 4.61 -13.89
C VAL A 233 -18.56 4.40 -15.06
N ASP A 234 -19.74 3.85 -14.78
CA ASP A 234 -20.79 3.62 -15.75
C ASP A 234 -21.62 4.89 -15.99
N LYS A 235 -22.40 4.90 -17.07
CA LYS A 235 -23.27 6.01 -17.46
C LYS A 235 -24.35 6.37 -16.43
N ASP A 236 -24.67 5.46 -15.52
CA ASP A 236 -25.60 5.69 -14.41
C ASP A 236 -24.87 6.18 -13.14
N GLN A 237 -23.58 6.49 -13.24
CA GLN A 237 -22.69 6.93 -12.16
C GLN A 237 -22.38 5.84 -11.11
N SER A 238 -22.79 4.60 -11.33
CA SER A 238 -22.26 3.47 -10.55
C SER A 238 -20.80 3.21 -10.92
N PHE A 239 -20.04 2.59 -10.02
CA PHE A 239 -18.62 2.38 -10.24
C PHE A 239 -18.06 1.12 -9.57
N ILE A 240 -16.94 0.65 -10.10
CA ILE A 240 -16.16 -0.47 -9.56
C ILE A 240 -14.66 -0.14 -9.56
N TYR A 241 -13.94 -0.64 -8.55
CA TYR A 241 -12.49 -0.46 -8.44
C TYR A 241 -11.71 -1.68 -8.94
N SER A 242 -10.59 -1.43 -9.61
CA SER A 242 -9.58 -2.45 -9.90
C SER A 242 -8.86 -2.92 -8.63
N SER A 243 -8.06 -3.98 -8.76
CA SER A 243 -6.98 -4.24 -7.81
C SER A 243 -6.05 -3.04 -7.70
N ILE A 244 -5.50 -2.81 -6.51
CA ILE A 244 -4.43 -1.84 -6.30
C ILE A 244 -3.13 -2.45 -6.81
N ILE A 245 -2.39 -1.68 -7.60
CA ILE A 245 -1.03 -1.99 -8.01
C ILE A 245 -0.07 -0.98 -7.39
N SER A 246 1.17 -1.38 -7.18
CA SER A 246 2.20 -0.52 -6.60
C SER A 246 3.38 -0.38 -7.56
N VAL A 247 3.95 0.81 -7.63
CA VAL A 247 5.20 1.10 -8.32
C VAL A 247 6.09 1.87 -7.37
N ASN A 248 7.37 1.50 -7.32
CA ASN A 248 8.35 2.18 -6.51
C ASN A 248 9.24 3.02 -7.43
N THR A 249 9.03 4.33 -7.44
CA THR A 249 9.93 5.31 -8.05
C THR A 249 11.08 5.50 -7.09
N VAL A 250 12.11 4.65 -7.22
CA VAL A 250 13.37 4.90 -6.49
C VAL A 250 13.98 6.14 -7.14
N PRO A 251 14.34 7.19 -6.38
CA PRO A 251 15.13 8.29 -6.92
C PRO A 251 16.32 7.68 -7.67
N GLU A 252 16.38 7.95 -8.97
CA GLU A 252 17.33 7.47 -9.96
C GLU A 252 18.31 6.40 -9.48
N LYS A 253 18.14 5.16 -9.96
CA LYS A 253 19.07 4.03 -9.76
C LYS A 253 20.54 4.31 -10.12
N ASN A 254 20.87 5.48 -10.66
CA ASN A 254 22.21 5.94 -11.00
C ASN A 254 22.69 7.18 -10.21
N PHE A 255 21.86 7.82 -9.39
CA PHE A 255 22.30 8.98 -8.62
C PHE A 255 23.34 8.57 -7.57
N ARG A 256 24.53 9.16 -7.64
CA ARG A 256 25.62 8.94 -6.71
C ARG A 256 26.20 10.27 -6.28
N PHE A 257 26.20 10.48 -4.97
CA PHE A 257 26.90 11.58 -4.32
C PHE A 257 28.02 11.00 -3.43
N VAL A 258 29.28 11.21 -3.83
CA VAL A 258 30.44 10.65 -3.14
C VAL A 258 31.45 11.75 -2.86
N ILE A 259 32.01 11.77 -1.65
CA ILE A 259 33.14 12.62 -1.30
C ILE A 259 34.44 11.83 -1.44
N TYR A 260 35.40 12.34 -2.19
CA TYR A 260 36.70 11.70 -2.36
C TYR A 260 37.86 12.70 -2.45
N PRO A 261 39.06 12.34 -1.95
CA PRO A 261 39.29 11.18 -1.09
C PRO A 261 38.59 11.33 0.28
N ASN A 262 38.25 10.20 0.89
CA ASN A 262 37.68 10.16 2.24
C ASN A 262 38.16 8.87 2.93
N PRO A 263 39.07 8.94 3.92
CA PRO A 263 39.59 10.15 4.56
C PRO A 263 40.49 11.03 3.68
N ASN A 264 40.68 12.30 4.04
CA ASN A 264 41.56 13.27 3.36
C ASN A 264 42.38 14.13 4.33
N SER A 265 43.27 14.99 3.81
CA SER A 265 44.12 15.91 4.58
C SER A 265 43.65 17.37 4.54
N GLY A 266 42.38 17.62 4.22
CA GLY A 266 41.78 18.96 4.11
C GLY A 266 41.40 19.37 2.68
N GLU A 267 41.77 18.57 1.68
CA GLU A 267 41.43 18.77 0.28
C GLU A 267 40.61 17.58 -0.23
N PHE A 268 39.42 17.85 -0.75
CA PHE A 268 38.52 16.82 -1.29
C PHE A 268 37.50 17.43 -2.26
N SER A 269 36.87 16.56 -3.05
CA SER A 269 35.87 16.92 -4.03
C SER A 269 34.58 16.11 -3.84
N ALA A 270 33.47 16.68 -4.28
CA ALA A 270 32.22 15.97 -4.46
C ALA A 270 32.14 15.42 -5.89
N ASN A 271 32.02 14.11 -6.03
CA ASN A 271 31.58 13.47 -7.27
C ASN A 271 30.07 13.31 -7.23
N ILE A 272 29.41 13.84 -8.25
CA ILE A 272 27.97 13.71 -8.45
C ILE A 272 27.77 13.07 -9.81
N SER A 273 27.09 11.94 -9.86
CA SER A 273 26.73 11.29 -11.12
C SER A 273 25.29 10.82 -11.09
N GLY A 274 24.73 10.57 -12.26
CA GLY A 274 23.37 10.07 -12.42
C GLY A 274 22.32 11.14 -12.67
N LEU A 275 22.64 12.43 -12.48
CA LEU A 275 21.74 13.53 -12.79
C LEU A 275 21.81 13.91 -14.28
N GLU A 276 20.66 14.25 -14.86
CA GLU A 276 20.58 14.90 -16.17
C GLU A 276 21.18 16.33 -16.13
N ASN A 277 21.27 16.97 -17.30
CA ASN A 277 21.83 18.32 -17.41
C ASN A 277 20.86 19.38 -16.87
N ASN A 278 21.41 20.49 -16.37
CA ASN A 278 20.70 21.69 -15.94
C ASN A 278 19.86 21.56 -14.66
N HIS A 279 20.20 20.63 -13.76
CA HIS A 279 19.65 20.60 -12.39
C HIS A 279 20.45 21.53 -11.47
N GLU A 280 19.75 22.39 -10.74
CA GLU A 280 20.37 23.16 -9.66
C GLU A 280 20.60 22.25 -8.44
N ILE A 281 21.84 22.21 -7.99
CA ILE A 281 22.25 21.52 -6.77
C ILE A 281 22.94 22.50 -5.83
N LYS A 282 22.71 22.32 -4.53
CA LYS A 282 23.37 23.11 -3.48
C LYS A 282 24.20 22.21 -2.59
N ILE A 283 25.49 22.48 -2.47
CA ILE A 283 26.39 21.74 -1.58
C ILE A 283 26.70 22.58 -0.35
N ILE A 284 26.63 21.97 0.83
CA ILE A 284 26.97 22.59 2.11
C ILE A 284 27.89 21.66 2.90
N LEU A 285 29.06 22.17 3.32
CA LEU A 285 29.92 21.51 4.30
C LEU A 285 29.69 22.11 5.68
N ARG A 286 29.48 21.25 6.69
CA ARG A 286 29.31 21.66 8.08
C ARG A 286 30.25 20.92 9.03
N ASP A 287 30.63 21.59 10.11
CA ASP A 287 31.20 20.92 11.28
C ASP A 287 30.12 20.17 12.10
N MET A 288 30.54 19.44 13.13
CA MET A 288 29.61 18.72 14.02
C MET A 288 28.75 19.63 14.91
N LYS A 289 29.06 20.93 14.99
CA LYS A 289 28.24 21.95 15.69
C LYS A 289 27.25 22.63 14.74
N GLY A 290 27.24 22.26 13.46
CA GLY A 290 26.36 22.80 12.42
C GLY A 290 26.88 24.06 11.72
N ALA A 291 28.07 24.56 12.09
CA ALA A 291 28.68 25.73 11.46
C ALA A 291 29.00 25.45 9.99
N VAL A 292 28.61 26.37 9.10
CA VAL A 292 28.82 26.24 7.65
C VAL A 292 30.24 26.65 7.32
N LEU A 293 30.99 25.75 6.68
CA LEU A 293 32.39 25.94 6.29
C LEU A 293 32.56 26.11 4.78
N PHE A 294 31.60 25.63 4.00
CA PHE A 294 31.50 25.80 2.56
C PHE A 294 30.03 25.78 2.16
N MET A 295 29.64 26.62 1.20
CA MET A 295 28.33 26.60 0.59
C MET A 295 28.41 27.13 -0.84
N SER A 296 27.89 26.38 -1.80
CA SER A 296 27.80 26.83 -3.19
C SER A 296 26.68 26.11 -3.94
N SER A 297 26.07 26.80 -4.91
CA SER A 297 25.10 26.22 -5.84
C SER A 297 25.76 26.00 -7.22
N PHE A 298 25.36 24.95 -7.90
CA PHE A 298 25.87 24.58 -9.24
C PHE A 298 24.72 24.08 -10.10
N TYR A 299 24.86 24.23 -11.41
CA TYR A 299 24.03 23.54 -12.38
C TYR A 299 24.79 22.36 -12.95
N THR A 300 24.19 21.18 -12.98
CA THR A 300 24.79 20.00 -13.63
C THR A 300 25.00 20.28 -15.12
N LYS A 301 26.19 19.99 -15.63
CA LYS A 301 26.53 20.23 -17.05
C LYS A 301 26.61 18.95 -17.88
N GLU A 302 26.87 17.84 -17.20
CA GLU A 302 27.07 16.50 -17.76
C GLU A 302 26.55 15.47 -16.76
N ALA A 303 26.34 14.23 -17.21
CA ALA A 303 25.88 13.10 -16.39
C ALA A 303 26.78 12.77 -15.18
N SER A 304 28.00 13.33 -15.13
CA SER A 304 28.91 13.30 -14.00
C SER A 304 29.58 14.65 -13.83
N SER A 305 29.59 15.19 -12.61
CA SER A 305 30.22 16.45 -12.24
C SER A 305 31.13 16.25 -11.04
N THR A 306 32.35 16.77 -11.13
CA THR A 306 33.29 16.80 -10.00
C THR A 306 33.46 18.23 -9.53
N ILE A 307 33.12 18.48 -8.27
CA ILE A 307 33.08 19.81 -7.68
C ILE A 307 34.11 19.88 -6.55
N PRO A 308 35.16 20.72 -6.67
CA PRO A 308 36.10 20.91 -5.58
C PRO A 308 35.40 21.61 -4.41
N ILE A 309 35.58 21.07 -3.20
CA ILE A 309 35.08 21.71 -1.98
C ILE A 309 36.22 22.55 -1.41
N ILE A 310 36.04 23.88 -1.41
CA ILE A 310 37.06 24.84 -0.97
C ILE A 310 36.53 25.56 0.27
N PRO A 311 36.78 25.03 1.48
CA PRO A 311 36.30 25.64 2.73
C PRO A 311 36.83 27.07 2.91
N GLN A 312 36.04 27.92 3.57
CA GLN A 312 36.41 29.32 3.85
C GLN A 312 37.64 29.45 4.77
N SER A 313 37.93 28.41 5.54
CA SER A 313 39.06 28.33 6.46
C SER A 313 39.71 26.95 6.40
N LYS A 314 41.00 26.87 6.70
CA LYS A 314 41.72 25.60 6.81
C LYS A 314 41.01 24.66 7.77
N LEU A 315 40.68 23.45 7.30
CA LEU A 315 40.06 22.43 8.14
C LEU A 315 41.09 21.82 9.10
N ILE A 316 40.66 21.55 10.32
CA ILE A 316 41.42 20.78 11.31
C ILE A 316 41.02 19.30 11.25
N SER A 317 41.86 18.41 11.78
CA SER A 317 41.51 17.00 11.96
C SER A 317 40.17 16.84 12.68
N GLY A 318 39.26 16.06 12.10
CA GLY A 318 37.90 15.93 12.62
C GLY A 318 36.92 15.26 11.66
N THR A 319 35.68 15.16 12.13
CA THR A 319 34.54 14.71 11.32
C THR A 319 33.72 15.91 10.89
N TYR A 320 33.29 15.90 9.64
CA TYR A 320 32.42 16.91 9.04
C TYR A 320 31.26 16.20 8.31
N VAL A 321 30.22 16.96 7.98
CA VAL A 321 29.10 16.47 7.16
C VAL A 321 29.02 17.34 5.91
N CYS A 322 29.16 16.71 4.75
CA CYS A 322 28.88 17.33 3.47
C CYS A 322 27.46 16.93 3.04
N SER A 323 26.62 17.92 2.76
CA SER A 323 25.24 17.73 2.34
C SER A 323 25.06 18.28 0.93
N LEU A 324 24.34 17.54 0.09
CA LEU A 324 23.88 17.98 -1.22
C LEU A 324 22.37 18.10 -1.17
N TYR A 325 21.84 19.25 -1.55
CA TYR A 325 20.43 19.48 -1.76
C TYR A 325 20.16 19.48 -3.26
N LEU A 326 19.25 18.59 -3.67
CA LEU A 326 18.66 18.54 -5.00
C LEU A 326 17.17 18.80 -4.79
N GLU A 327 16.70 19.96 -5.24
CA GLU A 327 15.34 20.44 -4.91
C GLU A 327 15.15 20.46 -3.37
N GLU A 328 14.17 19.72 -2.83
CA GLU A 328 13.89 19.62 -1.40
C GLU A 328 14.54 18.39 -0.71
N ILE A 329 15.33 17.60 -1.45
CA ILE A 329 15.94 16.36 -0.97
C ILE A 329 17.37 16.59 -0.50
N GLU A 330 17.71 16.10 0.69
CA GLU A 330 19.05 16.20 1.28
C GLU A 330 19.80 14.85 1.28
N TYR A 331 20.95 14.81 0.61
CA TYR A 331 21.89 13.69 0.63
C TYR A 331 23.10 14.03 1.50
N LYS A 332 23.51 13.11 2.40
CA LYS A 332 24.60 13.36 3.36
C LYS A 332 25.74 12.37 3.23
N VAL A 333 26.96 12.89 3.30
CA VAL A 333 28.19 12.11 3.40
C VAL A 333 29.01 12.59 4.59
N LYS A 334 29.41 11.65 5.45
CA LYS A 334 30.39 11.91 6.50
C LYS A 334 31.77 12.07 5.89
N VAL A 335 32.45 13.18 6.18
CA VAL A 335 33.81 13.48 5.70
C VAL A 335 34.79 13.40 6.87
N LEU A 336 35.84 12.60 6.70
CA LEU A 336 36.92 12.44 7.66
C LEU A 336 38.15 13.22 7.20
N VAL A 337 38.58 14.20 7.98
CA VAL A 337 39.80 14.98 7.75
C VAL A 337 40.85 14.57 8.77
N ASN A 338 42.02 14.17 8.29
CA ASN A 338 43.21 13.82 9.06
C ASN A 338 44.38 14.70 8.56
N THR A 339 44.54 15.89 9.13
CA THR A 339 45.74 16.70 8.88
C THR A 339 46.91 16.08 9.64
N ARG A 340 48.01 15.75 8.95
CA ARG A 340 49.28 15.49 9.64
C ARG A 340 49.76 16.82 10.21
N GLU A 341 50.01 16.84 11.51
CA GLU A 341 50.75 17.95 12.15
C GLU A 341 52.18 18.04 11.61
#